data_AF-A0A962V835-F1
#
_entry.id   AF-A0A962V835-F1
#
_cell.length_a   1.000
_cell.length_b   1.000
_cell.length_c   1.000
_cell.angle_alpha   90.00
_cell.angle_beta   90.00
_cell.angle_gamma   90.00
#
_symmetry.space_group_name_H-M   'P 1'
#
loop_
_entity.id
_entity.type
_entity.pdbx_description
1 polymer ?
#
loop_
_entity_poly.entity_id
_entity_poly.type
_entity_poly.pdbx_seq_one_letter_code
_entity_poly.pdbx_strand_id
1 'polypeptide(L)'
;MSTRKPPSLRSRQINRPVESALPADALNTPAPPHVIRDNFSMPEPDYQLIDQLRQACLQQGVAVNKSEIVRAGLIALAQLNPAQLRQAVARVEKMKVGRRARQD
;
A
#
# COMPACT_ATOMS: atom_id res chain seq x y z
N MET A 1 -14.62 14.91 56.12
CA MET A 1 -13.91 15.47 54.94
C MET A 1 -13.30 14.32 54.17
N SER A 2 -13.37 14.44 52.84
CA SER A 2 -13.48 13.34 51.88
C SER A 2 -12.21 12.53 51.66
N THR A 3 -12.44 11.28 51.27
CA THR A 3 -11.58 10.12 51.15
C THR A 3 -10.49 10.18 50.08
N ARG A 4 -9.38 9.46 50.33
CA ARG A 4 -8.24 9.22 49.44
C ARG A 4 -8.67 8.58 48.11
N LYS A 5 -8.11 9.05 47.00
CA LYS A 5 -8.36 8.59 45.62
C LYS A 5 -7.34 7.51 45.23
N PRO A 6 -7.74 6.26 44.94
CA PRO A 6 -6.87 5.29 44.27
C PRO A 6 -6.98 5.39 42.73
N PRO A 7 -5.94 4.99 41.97
CA PRO A 7 -5.96 4.99 40.50
C PRO A 7 -6.79 3.81 39.98
N SER A 8 -7.82 4.10 39.18
CA SER A 8 -8.62 3.08 38.49
C SER A 8 -7.93 2.69 37.18
N LEU A 9 -7.33 1.50 37.18
CA LEU A 9 -7.02 0.73 35.98
C LEU A 9 -8.34 0.37 35.30
N ARG A 10 -8.67 1.01 34.17
CA ARG A 10 -9.87 0.69 33.40
C ARG A 10 -9.53 0.16 32.01
N SER A 11 -9.49 -1.17 31.98
CA SER A 11 -10.06 -2.04 30.95
C SER A 11 -9.66 -1.79 29.50
N ARG A 12 -8.62 -2.52 29.10
CA ARG A 12 -8.45 -3.07 27.75
C ARG A 12 -9.55 -4.11 27.53
N GLN A 13 -10.63 -3.74 26.85
CA GLN A 13 -11.57 -4.67 26.23
C GLN A 13 -12.42 -3.91 25.20
N ILE A 14 -12.13 -4.15 23.92
CA ILE A 14 -13.16 -4.14 22.89
C ILE A 14 -12.92 -5.39 22.03
N ASN A 15 -13.27 -6.55 22.59
CA ASN A 15 -13.58 -7.72 21.78
C ASN A 15 -15.01 -7.53 21.25
N ARG A 16 -15.16 -7.59 19.93
CA ARG A 16 -16.27 -8.35 19.34
C ARG A 16 -15.79 -8.92 18.00
N PRO A 17 -15.65 -10.26 17.88
CA PRO A 17 -15.69 -10.87 16.57
C PRO A 17 -17.11 -10.69 16.07
N VAL A 18 -17.29 -9.87 15.04
CA VAL A 18 -18.56 -9.89 14.28
C VAL A 18 -18.46 -11.12 13.39
N GLU A 19 -18.80 -12.26 13.97
CA GLU A 19 -19.16 -13.45 13.21
C GLU A 19 -20.50 -13.14 12.53
N SER A 20 -20.42 -12.42 11.41
CA SER A 20 -21.52 -12.25 10.49
C SER A 20 -21.73 -13.60 9.81
N ALA A 21 -22.77 -14.31 10.24
CA ALA A 21 -23.29 -15.49 9.59
C ALA A 21 -23.38 -15.26 8.08
N LEU A 22 -22.54 -15.97 7.32
CA LEU A 22 -22.62 -16.03 5.87
C LEU A 22 -23.89 -16.81 5.51
N PRO A 23 -24.73 -16.33 4.57
CA PRO A 23 -25.81 -17.15 4.02
C PRO A 23 -25.20 -18.39 3.35
N ALA A 24 -25.82 -19.54 3.60
CA ALA A 24 -25.34 -20.89 3.26
C ALA A 24 -25.37 -21.25 1.75
N ASP A 25 -25.27 -20.26 0.85
CA ASP A 25 -25.34 -20.43 -0.61
C ASP A 25 -24.06 -19.96 -1.35
N ALA A 26 -22.91 -19.95 -0.68
CA ALA A 26 -21.65 -19.44 -1.24
C ALA A 26 -20.64 -20.53 -1.65
N LEU A 27 -21.04 -21.79 -1.81
CA LEU A 27 -20.11 -22.91 -2.06
C LEU A 27 -19.59 -23.03 -3.51
N ASN A 28 -19.85 -22.06 -4.39
CA ASN A 28 -19.34 -22.10 -5.76
C ASN A 28 -18.88 -20.75 -6.33
N THR A 29 -18.52 -19.78 -5.47
CA THR A 29 -17.88 -18.54 -5.93
C THR A 29 -16.35 -18.63 -5.78
N PRO A 30 -15.58 -18.40 -6.85
CA PRO A 30 -14.12 -18.37 -6.77
C PRO A 30 -13.67 -17.39 -5.69
N ALA A 31 -12.75 -17.82 -4.83
CA ALA A 31 -12.17 -16.96 -3.80
C ALA A 31 -11.56 -15.71 -4.47
N PRO A 32 -11.76 -14.51 -3.90
CA PRO A 32 -11.22 -13.30 -4.49
C PRO A 32 -9.69 -13.38 -4.56
N PRO A 33 -9.07 -12.81 -5.62
CA PRO A 33 -7.63 -12.85 -5.81
C PRO A 33 -6.92 -12.22 -4.61
N HIS A 34 -5.83 -12.85 -4.17
CA HIS A 34 -5.05 -12.39 -3.03
C HIS A 34 -4.37 -11.06 -3.36
N VAL A 35 -4.69 -9.98 -2.63
CA VAL A 35 -4.10 -8.65 -2.83
C VAL A 35 -3.05 -8.39 -1.76
N ILE A 36 -1.79 -8.22 -2.18
CA ILE A 36 -0.69 -7.79 -1.32
C ILE A 36 -0.59 -6.27 -1.37
N ARG A 37 -0.55 -5.62 -0.20
CA ARG A 37 -0.40 -4.17 -0.06
C ARG A 37 0.95 -3.85 0.56
N ASP A 38 1.84 -3.30 -0.24
CA ASP A 38 3.12 -2.78 0.21
C ASP A 38 3.03 -1.28 0.50
N ASN A 39 3.78 -0.81 1.50
CA ASN A 39 3.90 0.60 1.81
C ASN A 39 5.32 1.07 1.47
N PHE A 40 5.45 1.90 0.43
CA PHE A 40 6.73 2.37 -0.08
C PHE A 40 7.09 3.75 0.49
N SER A 41 8.37 3.94 0.83
CA SER A 41 8.94 5.27 1.04
C SER A 41 9.71 5.65 -0.22
N MET A 42 9.44 6.84 -0.76
CA MET A 42 10.10 7.36 -1.96
C MET A 42 10.48 8.84 -1.78
N PRO A 43 11.46 9.36 -2.52
CA PRO A 43 11.77 10.79 -2.52
C PRO A 43 10.59 11.59 -3.08
N GLU A 44 10.49 12.86 -2.69
CA GLU A 44 9.49 13.78 -3.23
C GLU A 44 9.47 13.84 -4.77
N PRO A 45 10.61 13.96 -5.49
CA PRO A 45 10.59 14.01 -6.95
C PRO A 45 9.98 12.76 -7.59
N ASP A 46 10.28 11.56 -7.08
CA ASP A 46 9.74 10.30 -7.61
C ASP A 46 8.23 10.21 -7.36
N TYR A 47 7.77 10.68 -6.20
CA TYR A 47 6.34 10.73 -5.90
C TYR A 47 5.60 11.70 -6.82
N GLN A 48 6.19 12.86 -7.12
CA GLN A 48 5.64 13.81 -8.09
C GLN A 48 5.62 13.23 -9.51
N LEU A 49 6.62 12.42 -9.89
CA LEU A 49 6.65 11.76 -11.18
C LEU A 49 5.46 10.81 -11.38
N ILE A 50 5.05 10.06 -10.34
CA ILE A 50 3.84 9.22 -10.39
C ILE A 50 2.61 10.08 -10.70
N ASP A 51 2.51 11.26 -10.08
CA ASP A 51 1.37 12.16 -10.26
C ASP A 51 1.35 12.78 -11.66
N GLN A 52 2.52 13.15 -12.20
CA GLN A 52 2.68 13.61 -13.58
C GLN A 52 2.26 12.55 -14.60
N LEU A 53 2.72 11.31 -14.42
CA LEU A 53 2.34 10.19 -15.30
C LEU A 53 0.84 9.93 -15.28
N ARG A 54 0.22 10.00 -14.09
CA ARG A 54 -1.23 9.87 -13.94
C ARG A 54 -1.98 10.97 -14.70
N GLN A 55 -1.52 12.21 -14.59
CA GLN A 55 -2.11 13.34 -15.32
C GLN A 55 -1.93 13.19 -16.83
N ALA A 56 -0.78 12.70 -17.30
CA ALA A 56 -0.56 12.40 -18.71
C ALA A 56 -1.55 11.34 -19.23
N CYS A 57 -1.81 10.27 -18.46
CA CYS A 57 -2.84 9.29 -18.80
C CYS A 57 -4.25 9.91 -18.86
N LEU A 58 -4.58 10.77 -17.89
CA LEU A 58 -5.87 11.48 -17.86
C LEU A 58 -6.08 12.38 -19.08
N GLN A 59 -5.03 13.07 -19.53
CA GLN A 59 -5.08 13.88 -20.76
C GLN A 59 -5.37 13.03 -22.01
N GLN A 60 -4.99 11.76 -21.99
CA GLN A 60 -5.31 10.77 -23.03
C GLN A 60 -6.67 10.08 -22.80
N GLY A 61 -7.46 10.54 -21.83
CA GLY A 61 -8.78 9.98 -21.49
C GLY A 61 -8.73 8.71 -20.64
N VAL A 62 -7.57 8.32 -20.11
CA VAL A 62 -7.41 7.11 -19.29
C VAL A 62 -7.26 7.49 -17.82
N ALA A 63 -8.28 7.21 -17.02
CA ALA A 63 -8.23 7.40 -15.58
C ALA A 63 -7.48 6.25 -14.90
N VAL A 64 -6.35 6.57 -14.29
CA VAL A 64 -5.50 5.60 -13.58
C VAL A 64 -5.23 6.03 -12.14
N ASN A 65 -5.07 5.05 -11.25
CA ASN A 65 -4.64 5.29 -9.87
C ASN A 65 -3.13 5.11 -9.69
N LYS A 66 -2.60 5.47 -8.50
CA LYS A 66 -1.17 5.39 -8.21
C LYS A 66 -0.63 3.95 -8.30
N SER A 67 -1.40 2.97 -7.80
CA SER A 67 -1.01 1.56 -7.83
C SER A 67 -0.94 1.01 -9.26
N GLU A 68 -1.78 1.49 -10.17
CA GLU A 68 -1.73 1.14 -11.59
C GLU A 68 -0.49 1.68 -12.27
N ILE A 69 -0.11 2.94 -12.02
CA ILE A 69 1.15 3.50 -12.56
C ILE A 69 2.36 2.68 -12.09
N VAL A 70 2.42 2.34 -10.79
CA VAL A 70 3.52 1.52 -10.25
C VAL A 70 3.56 0.14 -10.91
N ARG A 71 2.40 -0.53 -11.02
CA ARG A 71 2.31 -1.85 -11.69
C ARG A 71 2.66 -1.78 -13.17
N ALA A 72 2.23 -0.73 -13.88
CA ALA A 72 2.59 -0.50 -15.28
C ALA A 72 4.11 -0.30 -15.45
N GLY A 73 4.75 0.44 -14.53
CA GLY A 73 6.19 0.59 -14.48
C GLY A 73 6.92 -0.74 -14.30
N LEU A 74 6.44 -1.62 -13.41
CA LEU A 74 7.02 -2.96 -13.22
C LEU A 74 6.92 -3.82 -14.49
N ILE A 75 5.77 -3.79 -15.17
CA ILE A 75 5.57 -4.52 -16.43
C ILE A 75 6.52 -4.00 -17.51
N ALA A 76 6.66 -2.67 -17.63
CA ALA A 76 7.59 -2.07 -18.59
C ALA A 76 9.05 -2.43 -18.29
N LEU A 77 9.46 -2.43 -17.02
CA LEU A 77 10.80 -2.84 -16.60
C LEU A 77 11.07 -4.32 -16.90
N ALA A 78 10.08 -5.19 -16.77
CA ALA A 78 10.21 -6.62 -17.05
C ALA A 78 10.43 -6.93 -18.55
N GLN A 79 10.06 -6.01 -19.45
CA GLN A 79 10.27 -6.15 -20.89
C GLN A 79 11.67 -5.71 -21.34
N LEU A 80 12.45 -5.05 -20.47
CA LEU A 80 13.80 -4.59 -20.79
C LEU A 80 14.79 -5.76 -20.84
N ASN A 81 15.81 -5.64 -21.70
CA ASN A 81 16.92 -6.59 -21.67
C ASN A 81 17.80 -6.39 -20.41
N PRO A 82 18.65 -7.37 -20.04
CA PRO A 82 19.44 -7.28 -18.81
C PRO A 82 20.35 -6.05 -18.71
N ALA A 83 20.90 -5.57 -19.83
CA ALA A 83 21.76 -4.40 -19.84
C ALA A 83 20.96 -3.11 -19.59
N GLN A 84 19.80 -2.97 -20.25
CA GLN A 84 18.88 -1.85 -20.07
C GLN A 84 18.32 -1.82 -18.65
N LEU A 85 17.93 -2.98 -18.10
CA LEU A 85 17.42 -3.06 -16.73
C LEU A 85 18.47 -2.60 -15.72
N ARG A 86 19.72 -3.05 -15.85
CA ARG A 86 20.83 -2.58 -15.00
C ARG A 86 21.02 -1.07 -15.08
N GLN A 87 20.96 -0.51 -16.29
CA GLN A 87 21.08 0.93 -16.47
C GLN A 87 19.91 1.69 -15.85
N ALA A 88 18.68 1.19 -16.00
CA ALA A 88 17.49 1.79 -15.40
C ALA A 88 17.58 1.80 -13.87
N VAL A 89 17.98 0.68 -13.26
CA VAL A 89 18.17 0.58 -11.80
C VAL A 89 19.31 1.47 -11.31
N ALA A 90 20.39 1.63 -12.07
CA ALA A 90 21.51 2.50 -11.71
C ALA A 90 21.15 3.99 -11.64
N ARG A 91 20.06 4.42 -12.31
CA ARG A 91 19.56 5.80 -12.27
C ARG A 91 18.70 6.09 -11.04
N VAL A 92 18.19 5.06 -10.37
CA VAL A 92 17.37 5.23 -9.16
C VAL A 92 18.31 5.48 -7.99
N GLU A 93 18.14 6.62 -7.32
CA GLU A 93 18.91 6.94 -6.13
C GLU A 93 18.66 5.91 -5.02
N LYS A 94 19.72 5.36 -4.46
CA LYS A 94 19.60 4.43 -3.33
C LYS A 94 19.21 5.22 -2.08
N MET A 95 17.92 5.20 -1.76
CA MET A 95 17.46 5.74 -0.47
C MET A 95 18.01 4.93 0.70
N LYS A 96 18.62 5.59 1.67
CA LYS A 96 19.02 5.01 2.95
C LYS A 96 17.79 4.97 3.86
N VAL A 97 16.81 4.13 3.54
CA VAL A 97 15.57 4.04 4.33
C VAL A 97 15.85 3.26 5.61
N GLY A 98 15.86 3.94 6.76
CA GLY A 98 15.72 3.28 8.04
C GLY A 98 14.32 2.66 8.14
N ARG A 99 14.20 1.46 8.75
CA ARG A 99 12.88 0.86 9.03
C ARG A 99 12.05 1.88 9.81
N ARG A 100 11.01 2.45 9.20
CA ARG A 100 9.98 3.14 9.97
C ARG A 100 9.26 2.06 10.77
N ALA A 101 9.39 2.11 12.10
CA ALA A 101 8.59 1.27 12.99
C ALA A 101 7.11 1.51 12.65
N ARG A 102 6.35 0.42 12.56
CA ARG A 102 4.89 0.42 12.40
C ARG A 102 4.31 1.41 13.39
N GLN A 103 3.83 2.56 12.93
CA GLN A 103 2.98 3.41 13.75
C GLN A 103 1.58 2.82 13.60
N ASP A 104 1.10 2.28 14.71
CA ASP A 104 -0.18 1.58 14.87
C ASP A 104 -1.39 2.45 14.47
#